data_AF-A0A562BT77-F1
#
_entry.id   AF-A0A562BT77-F1
#
_cell.length_a   1.000
_cell.length_b   1.000
_cell.length_c   1.000
_cell.angle_alpha   90.00
_cell.angle_beta   90.00
_cell.angle_gamma   90.00
#
_symmetry.space_group_name_H-M   'P 1'
#
loop_
_entity.id
_entity.type
_entity.pdbx_description
1 polymer ?
#
loop_
_entity_poly.entity_id
_entity_poly.type
_entity_poly.pdbx_seq_one_letter_code
_entity_poly.pdbx_strand_id
1 'polypeptide(L)'
;MRWGPLWSLGASELAQWSGLGRTAPWSSPFAMPEFVLPAARWLEGVEPTVVRVLRGDALIGVGCFVERGPDLFAPLRRLGTFRSEHSFRCGLLVREGEDAAVAHALLQSARADAPRRRHGLSFERMALGDPLSDELARAAARHGGTWHEHARFERPVLYLDGGPVDARMPAGVRKDLDRRLRRLRERGAVEFRLLHGAAADEAAVDRHMRLEHQGWKGEAGTSLLSCDRQAAFFREMCARFRAIGAMVFSEIVVDGEAIASTSNMLLGDTLHAFKSGWDPAFRRYSPGRLNEWLLVRALPATWPQVRCFDSMSGEHGYMAELLPDREPVASGAFSLSRSARLALHAARAWRPLAWRLAAD
;
A
#
# COMPACT_ATOMS: atom_id res chain seq x y z
N MET A 1 0.44 -21.15 -15.00
CA MET A 1 0.99 -19.80 -14.71
C MET A 1 1.39 -19.15 -16.02
N ARG A 2 1.17 -17.85 -16.19
CA ARG A 2 1.50 -17.10 -17.41
C ARG A 2 2.27 -15.83 -17.04
N TRP A 3 3.38 -15.59 -17.74
CA TRP A 3 4.15 -14.35 -17.66
C TRP A 3 3.87 -13.54 -18.91
N GLY A 4 3.74 -12.23 -18.77
CA GLY A 4 3.57 -11.34 -19.91
C GLY A 4 3.96 -9.90 -19.58
N PRO A 5 4.31 -9.10 -20.60
CA PRO A 5 4.55 -7.68 -20.41
C PRO A 5 3.25 -6.99 -19.98
N LEU A 6 3.38 -5.92 -19.18
CA LEU A 6 2.24 -5.18 -18.64
C LEU A 6 1.32 -4.67 -19.75
N TRP A 7 1.90 -4.12 -20.81
CA TRP A 7 1.16 -3.46 -21.90
C TRP A 7 0.54 -4.42 -22.92
N SER A 8 0.77 -5.73 -22.83
CA SER A 8 0.08 -6.69 -23.70
C SER A 8 -1.25 -7.18 -23.14
N LEU A 9 -1.62 -6.78 -21.91
CA LEU A 9 -2.87 -7.22 -21.29
C LEU A 9 -4.08 -6.56 -21.94
N GLY A 10 -5.02 -7.37 -22.40
CA GLY A 10 -6.29 -6.91 -22.96
C GLY A 10 -7.29 -6.46 -21.90
N ALA A 11 -8.37 -5.80 -22.33
CA ALA A 11 -9.40 -5.28 -21.43
C ALA A 11 -10.03 -6.36 -20.52
N SER A 12 -10.25 -7.57 -21.04
CA SER A 12 -10.79 -8.69 -20.25
C SER A 12 -9.82 -9.14 -19.15
N GLU A 13 -8.52 -9.20 -19.44
CA GLU A 13 -7.50 -9.61 -18.46
C GLU A 13 -7.34 -8.55 -17.36
N LEU A 14 -7.38 -7.27 -17.73
CA LEU A 14 -7.38 -6.16 -16.78
C LEU A 14 -8.63 -6.17 -15.90
N ALA A 15 -9.82 -6.41 -16.47
CA ALA A 15 -11.06 -6.52 -15.72
C ALA A 15 -11.04 -7.69 -14.71
N GLN A 16 -10.48 -8.85 -15.08
CA GLN A 16 -10.30 -9.96 -14.15
C GLN A 16 -9.31 -9.62 -13.03
N TRP A 17 -8.23 -8.90 -13.33
CA TRP A 17 -7.26 -8.44 -12.33
C TRP A 17 -7.90 -7.46 -11.34
N SER A 18 -8.59 -6.42 -11.84
CA SER A 18 -9.35 -5.48 -11.00
C SER A 18 -10.40 -6.21 -10.15
N GLY A 19 -11.14 -7.15 -10.75
CA GLY A 19 -12.15 -7.95 -10.06
C GLY A 19 -11.57 -8.78 -8.93
N LEU A 20 -10.44 -9.46 -9.17
CA LEU A 20 -9.74 -10.24 -8.14
C LEU A 20 -9.33 -9.36 -6.95
N GLY A 21 -8.72 -8.20 -7.21
CA GLY A 21 -8.26 -7.33 -6.12
C GLY A 21 -9.36 -6.62 -5.35
N ARG A 22 -10.56 -6.48 -5.92
CA ARG A 22 -11.72 -5.94 -5.20
C ARG A 22 -12.28 -6.88 -4.15
N THR A 23 -12.16 -8.19 -4.37
CA THR A 23 -12.73 -9.23 -3.51
C THR A 23 -11.68 -10.00 -2.71
N ALA A 24 -10.40 -9.86 -3.07
CA ALA A 24 -9.32 -10.54 -2.36
C ALA A 24 -9.23 -10.06 -0.91
N PRO A 25 -9.18 -10.98 0.07
CA PRO A 25 -8.77 -10.62 1.42
C PRO A 25 -7.33 -10.10 1.36
N TRP A 26 -6.95 -9.17 2.24
CA TRP A 26 -5.60 -8.59 2.28
C TRP A 26 -5.14 -7.90 0.97
N SER A 27 -6.09 -7.48 0.13
CA SER A 27 -5.80 -6.77 -1.13
C SER A 27 -4.91 -5.56 -0.91
N SER A 28 -3.83 -5.45 -1.69
CA SER A 28 -2.95 -4.28 -1.68
C SER A 28 -3.32 -3.35 -2.83
N PRO A 29 -3.67 -2.08 -2.59
CA PRO A 29 -3.94 -1.13 -3.67
C PRO A 29 -2.74 -1.00 -4.61
N PHE A 30 -1.52 -1.24 -4.13
CA PHE A 30 -0.29 -1.15 -4.91
C PHE A 30 -0.05 -2.34 -5.85
N ALA A 31 -0.83 -3.41 -5.70
CA ALA A 31 -0.85 -4.57 -6.60
C ALA A 31 -2.05 -4.54 -7.57
N MET A 32 -2.93 -3.54 -7.47
CA MET A 32 -4.06 -3.33 -8.36
C MET A 32 -3.61 -2.79 -9.72
N PRO A 33 -4.28 -3.14 -10.84
CA PRO A 33 -3.98 -2.53 -12.13
C PRO A 33 -4.29 -1.04 -12.14
N GLU A 34 -5.24 -0.58 -11.32
CA GLU A 34 -5.57 0.83 -11.09
C GLU A 34 -4.37 1.65 -10.57
N PHE A 35 -3.41 1.00 -9.90
CA PHE A 35 -2.18 1.62 -9.43
C PHE A 35 -0.98 1.32 -10.32
N VAL A 36 -0.78 0.04 -10.69
CA VAL A 36 0.40 -0.42 -11.43
C VAL A 36 0.51 0.25 -12.80
N LEU A 37 -0.60 0.40 -13.53
CA LEU A 37 -0.58 0.98 -14.86
C LEU A 37 -0.20 2.47 -14.85
N PRO A 38 -0.81 3.34 -14.02
CA PRO A 38 -0.33 4.71 -13.85
C PRO A 38 1.11 4.78 -13.36
N ALA A 39 1.49 3.94 -12.38
CA ALA A 39 2.84 3.96 -11.81
C ALA A 39 3.90 3.63 -12.89
N ALA A 40 3.69 2.57 -13.68
CA ALA A 40 4.61 2.18 -14.74
C ALA A 40 4.65 3.17 -15.91
N ARG A 41 3.57 3.93 -16.14
CA ARG A 41 3.50 4.94 -17.21
C ARG A 41 4.21 6.24 -16.83
N TRP A 42 3.91 6.73 -15.63
CA TRP A 42 4.25 8.10 -15.24
C TRP A 42 5.45 8.18 -14.31
N LEU A 43 5.63 7.22 -13.42
CA LEU A 43 6.73 7.27 -12.47
C LEU A 43 8.00 6.66 -13.07
N GLU A 44 9.15 7.07 -12.55
CA GLU A 44 10.42 6.47 -12.95
C GLU A 44 10.53 5.05 -12.39
N GLY A 45 11.04 4.13 -13.21
CA GLY A 45 11.22 2.75 -12.79
C GLY A 45 11.36 1.78 -13.94
N VAL A 46 11.55 0.51 -13.57
CA VAL A 46 11.60 -0.61 -14.52
C VAL A 46 10.18 -1.11 -14.76
N GLU A 47 9.81 -1.28 -16.02
CA GLU A 47 8.53 -1.87 -16.38
C GLU A 47 8.41 -3.28 -15.80
N PRO A 48 7.33 -3.59 -15.08
CA PRO A 48 7.17 -4.91 -14.49
C PRO A 48 6.68 -5.94 -15.51
N THR A 49 7.08 -7.19 -15.29
CA THR A 49 6.41 -8.34 -15.89
C THR A 49 5.23 -8.74 -15.01
N VAL A 50 4.07 -8.95 -15.63
CA VAL A 50 2.87 -9.42 -14.93
C VAL A 50 2.86 -10.94 -14.88
N VAL A 51 2.66 -11.46 -13.69
CA VAL A 51 2.56 -12.87 -13.38
C VAL A 51 1.13 -13.20 -13.04
N ARG A 52 0.52 -14.11 -13.79
CA ARG A 52 -0.86 -14.55 -13.61
C ARG A 52 -0.91 -16.04 -13.31
N VAL A 53 -1.59 -16.39 -12.22
CA VAL A 53 -1.89 -17.77 -11.84
C VAL A 53 -3.35 -18.01 -12.14
N LEU A 54 -3.60 -18.99 -13.01
CA LEU A 54 -4.91 -19.34 -13.52
C LEU A 54 -5.26 -20.76 -13.11
N ARG A 55 -6.52 -21.00 -12.76
CA ARG A 55 -7.12 -22.33 -12.64
C ARG A 55 -8.15 -22.47 -13.75
N GLY A 56 -7.83 -23.26 -14.78
CA GLY A 56 -8.52 -23.14 -16.07
C GLY A 56 -8.35 -21.72 -16.61
N ASP A 57 -9.46 -21.03 -16.85
CA ASP A 57 -9.49 -19.63 -17.28
C ASP A 57 -9.66 -18.62 -16.14
N ALA A 58 -9.88 -19.08 -14.91
CA ALA A 58 -10.15 -18.22 -13.77
C ALA A 58 -8.85 -17.70 -13.14
N LEU A 59 -8.69 -16.37 -13.04
CA LEU A 59 -7.56 -15.74 -12.36
C LEU A 59 -7.65 -15.92 -10.83
N ILE A 60 -6.74 -16.73 -10.28
CA ILE A 60 -6.65 -17.02 -8.84
C ILE A 60 -5.52 -16.27 -8.14
N GLY A 61 -4.55 -15.76 -8.89
CA GLY A 61 -3.46 -14.95 -8.34
C GLY A 61 -2.81 -14.06 -9.39
N VAL A 62 -2.38 -12.87 -8.98
CA VAL A 62 -1.68 -11.93 -9.87
C VAL A 62 -0.68 -11.08 -9.09
N GLY A 63 0.48 -10.87 -9.69
CA GLY A 63 1.54 -10.02 -9.15
C GLY A 63 2.36 -9.38 -10.24
N CYS A 64 3.02 -8.28 -9.91
CA CYS A 64 3.93 -7.58 -10.81
C CYS A 64 5.35 -7.72 -10.27
N PHE A 65 6.28 -8.12 -11.13
CA PHE A 65 7.65 -8.41 -10.73
C PHE A 65 8.67 -7.75 -11.66
N VAL A 66 9.81 -7.40 -11.09
CA VAL A 66 10.99 -6.90 -11.80
C VAL A 66 12.18 -7.78 -11.48
N GLU A 67 13.07 -7.95 -12.45
CA GLU A 67 14.36 -8.61 -12.22
C GLU A 67 15.24 -7.73 -11.34
N ARG A 68 15.83 -8.32 -10.31
CA ARG A 68 16.79 -7.66 -9.43
C ARG A 68 18.13 -8.38 -9.52
N GLY A 69 19.17 -7.61 -9.82
CA GLY A 69 20.55 -8.09 -9.77
C GLY A 69 21.01 -8.37 -8.34
N PRO A 70 22.21 -8.96 -8.18
CA PRO A 70 22.88 -9.02 -6.88
C PRO A 70 23.07 -7.63 -6.27
N ASP A 71 22.92 -7.53 -4.96
CA ASP A 71 23.26 -6.36 -4.14
C ASP A 71 23.81 -6.79 -2.77
N LEU A 72 24.10 -5.81 -1.91
CA LEU A 72 24.69 -6.04 -0.59
C LEU A 72 23.76 -6.75 0.41
N PHE A 73 22.43 -6.72 0.19
CA PHE A 73 21.46 -7.44 1.00
C PHE A 73 21.20 -8.85 0.47
N ALA A 74 21.34 -9.05 -0.84
CA ALA A 74 21.11 -10.31 -1.53
C ALA A 74 22.09 -10.49 -2.72
N PRO A 75 23.15 -11.32 -2.60
CA PRO A 75 24.21 -11.45 -3.60
C PRO A 75 23.82 -12.33 -4.80
N LEU A 76 22.52 -12.45 -5.09
CA LEU A 76 21.96 -13.33 -6.10
C LEU A 76 20.86 -12.64 -6.89
N ARG A 77 20.74 -13.03 -8.17
CA ARG A 77 19.60 -12.64 -9.00
C ARG A 77 18.29 -13.16 -8.42
N ARG A 78 17.29 -12.30 -8.39
CA ARG A 78 15.98 -12.58 -7.78
C ARG A 78 14.89 -11.82 -8.51
N LEU A 79 13.64 -12.26 -8.33
CA LEU A 79 12.49 -11.45 -8.70
C LEU A 79 12.06 -10.61 -7.52
N GLY A 80 12.00 -9.30 -7.70
CA GLY A 80 11.41 -8.39 -6.72
C GLY A 80 9.98 -8.04 -7.10
N THR A 81 9.10 -7.90 -6.11
CA THR A 81 7.81 -7.25 -6.34
C THR A 81 8.02 -5.86 -6.94
N PHE A 82 7.21 -5.50 -7.92
CA PHE A 82 7.17 -4.17 -8.48
C PHE A 82 6.86 -3.16 -7.37
N ARG A 83 7.61 -2.06 -7.36
CA ARG A 83 7.51 -1.01 -6.36
C ARG A 83 7.80 0.32 -7.03
N SER A 84 6.92 1.30 -6.80
CA SER A 84 7.20 2.71 -7.03
C SER A 84 7.51 3.41 -5.70
N GLU A 85 7.90 4.67 -5.74
CA GLU A 85 8.05 5.48 -4.52
C GLU A 85 6.74 5.55 -3.69
N HIS A 86 5.59 5.46 -4.36
CA HIS A 86 4.26 5.51 -3.75
C HIS A 86 3.72 4.13 -3.37
N SER A 87 4.55 3.08 -3.41
CA SER A 87 4.15 1.72 -3.00
C SER A 87 4.51 1.47 -1.54
N PHE A 88 3.52 1.53 -0.66
CA PHE A 88 3.74 1.43 0.79
C PHE A 88 3.63 0.00 1.35
N ARG A 89 3.10 -0.94 0.55
CA ARG A 89 3.05 -2.38 0.82
C ARG A 89 3.18 -3.12 -0.51
N CYS A 90 3.99 -4.16 -0.58
CA CYS A 90 4.03 -5.04 -1.75
C CYS A 90 3.41 -6.39 -1.43
N GLY A 91 3.03 -7.12 -2.47
CA GLY A 91 2.44 -8.44 -2.36
C GLY A 91 1.89 -8.91 -3.69
N LEU A 92 1.06 -9.94 -3.66
CA LEU A 92 0.24 -10.38 -4.77
C LEU A 92 -1.23 -10.24 -4.38
N LEU A 93 -2.10 -10.16 -5.38
CA LEU A 93 -3.52 -10.35 -5.15
C LEU A 93 -3.81 -11.83 -5.32
N VAL A 94 -4.48 -12.42 -4.34
CA VAL A 94 -4.79 -13.85 -4.30
C VAL A 94 -6.26 -14.02 -3.98
N ARG A 95 -6.91 -14.95 -4.68
CA ARG A 95 -8.29 -15.31 -4.41
C ARG A 95 -8.33 -16.04 -3.07
N GLU A 96 -9.34 -15.73 -2.26
CA GLU A 96 -9.54 -16.37 -0.96
C GLU A 96 -9.44 -17.91 -1.06
N GLY A 97 -8.60 -18.51 -0.22
CA GLY A 97 -8.36 -19.95 -0.17
C GLY A 97 -7.39 -20.50 -1.23
N GLU A 98 -6.83 -19.65 -2.10
CA GLU A 98 -5.91 -20.07 -3.18
C GLU A 98 -4.43 -19.80 -2.87
N ASP A 99 -4.11 -19.30 -1.67
CA ASP A 99 -2.76 -18.89 -1.22
C ASP A 99 -1.70 -19.96 -1.47
N ALA A 100 -1.98 -21.20 -1.05
CA ALA A 100 -1.06 -22.33 -1.21
C ALA A 100 -0.79 -22.65 -2.69
N ALA A 101 -1.84 -22.61 -3.53
CA ALA A 101 -1.74 -22.89 -4.95
C ALA A 101 -0.96 -21.80 -5.69
N VAL A 102 -1.22 -20.53 -5.35
CA VAL A 102 -0.51 -19.37 -5.93
C VAL A 102 0.95 -19.35 -5.49
N ALA A 103 1.24 -19.53 -4.20
CA ALA A 103 2.60 -19.60 -3.68
C ALA A 103 3.39 -20.72 -4.35
N HIS A 104 2.82 -21.93 -4.41
CA HIS A 104 3.48 -23.06 -5.05
C HIS A 104 3.79 -22.81 -6.53
N ALA A 105 2.81 -22.32 -7.30
CA ALA A 105 2.99 -22.02 -8.72
C ALA A 105 4.07 -20.96 -8.94
N LEU A 106 4.05 -19.87 -8.16
CA LEU A 106 5.02 -18.78 -8.25
C LEU A 106 6.45 -19.28 -8.02
N LEU A 107 6.68 -20.02 -6.93
CA LEU A 107 7.99 -20.55 -6.59
C LEU A 107 8.47 -21.59 -7.61
N GLN A 108 7.58 -22.48 -8.07
CA GLN A 108 7.93 -23.48 -9.07
C GLN A 108 8.39 -22.82 -10.37
N SER A 109 7.65 -21.84 -10.88
CA SER A 109 8.01 -21.14 -12.12
C SER A 109 9.29 -20.32 -11.97
N ALA A 110 9.48 -19.61 -10.86
CA ALA A 110 10.71 -18.85 -10.61
C ALA A 110 11.98 -19.74 -10.62
N ARG A 111 11.84 -21.03 -10.29
CA ARG A 111 12.93 -22.02 -10.30
C ARG A 111 13.14 -22.70 -11.65
N ALA A 112 12.05 -22.93 -12.41
CA ALA A 112 12.05 -23.77 -13.59
C ALA A 112 12.51 -23.04 -14.87
N ASP A 113 12.29 -21.73 -14.98
CA ASP A 113 12.56 -20.98 -16.22
C ASP A 113 14.07 -20.75 -16.43
N ALA A 114 14.71 -21.56 -17.28
CA ALA A 114 16.05 -21.35 -17.82
C ALA A 114 15.98 -20.57 -19.15
N PRO A 115 16.94 -19.70 -19.50
CA PRO A 115 18.25 -19.46 -18.85
C PRO A 115 18.22 -18.44 -17.70
N ARG A 116 17.06 -17.86 -17.36
CA ARG A 116 16.89 -16.83 -16.32
C ARG A 116 16.60 -17.42 -14.93
N ARG A 117 17.28 -18.52 -14.56
CA ARG A 117 17.04 -19.16 -13.25
C ARG A 117 17.23 -18.13 -12.14
N ARG A 118 16.15 -17.87 -11.39
CA ARG A 118 16.19 -16.96 -10.24
C ARG A 118 16.47 -17.76 -9.00
N HIS A 119 17.22 -17.16 -8.09
CA HIS A 119 17.61 -17.81 -6.84
C HIS A 119 16.80 -17.30 -5.63
N GLY A 120 15.99 -16.25 -5.83
CA GLY A 120 15.12 -15.70 -4.80
C GLY A 120 13.87 -15.01 -5.31
N LEU A 121 12.92 -14.81 -4.40
CA LEU A 121 11.76 -13.93 -4.53
C LEU A 121 11.83 -12.90 -3.41
N SER A 122 12.00 -11.62 -3.75
CA SER A 122 12.07 -10.53 -2.77
C SER A 122 10.78 -9.72 -2.71
N PHE A 123 10.41 -9.37 -1.48
CA PHE A 123 9.24 -8.58 -1.16
C PHE A 123 9.67 -7.41 -0.28
N GLU A 124 9.11 -6.24 -0.56
CA GLU A 124 9.31 -5.04 0.26
C GLU A 124 8.03 -4.74 1.05
N ARG A 125 8.15 -4.60 2.37
CA ARG A 125 7.04 -4.27 3.28
C ARG A 125 5.84 -5.21 3.10
N MET A 126 6.10 -6.51 2.99
CA MET A 126 5.07 -7.57 2.98
C MET A 126 4.38 -7.62 4.34
N ALA A 127 3.05 -7.74 4.37
CA ALA A 127 2.33 -8.00 5.61
C ALA A 127 2.62 -9.42 6.08
N LEU A 128 3.03 -9.57 7.34
CA LEU A 128 3.33 -10.89 7.92
C LEU A 128 2.09 -11.60 8.43
N GLY A 129 0.95 -10.90 8.60
CA GLY A 129 -0.35 -11.51 8.88
C GLY A 129 -1.07 -12.07 7.65
N ASP A 130 -0.58 -11.77 6.45
CA ASP A 130 -1.17 -12.23 5.18
C ASP A 130 -0.96 -13.76 5.01
N PRO A 131 -2.02 -14.57 4.79
CA PRO A 131 -1.92 -16.01 4.54
C PRO A 131 -0.94 -16.38 3.43
N LEU A 132 -0.78 -15.53 2.42
CA LEU A 132 0.19 -15.74 1.34
C LEU A 132 1.63 -15.77 1.87
N SER A 133 1.96 -14.93 2.85
CA SER A 133 3.33 -14.85 3.40
C SER A 133 3.77 -16.19 4.02
N ASP A 134 2.86 -16.84 4.74
CA ASP A 134 3.02 -18.16 5.33
C ASP A 134 3.15 -19.26 4.27
N GLU A 135 2.31 -19.21 3.23
CA GLU A 135 2.35 -20.19 2.14
C GLU A 135 3.61 -20.07 1.29
N LEU A 136 4.12 -18.85 1.07
CA LEU A 136 5.43 -18.63 0.43
C LEU A 136 6.56 -19.24 1.27
N ALA A 137 6.53 -19.08 2.60
CA ALA A 137 7.51 -19.68 3.50
C ALA A 137 7.45 -21.22 3.47
N ARG A 138 6.25 -21.80 3.56
CA ARG A 138 6.02 -23.25 3.45
C ARG A 138 6.50 -23.80 2.11
N ALA A 139 6.14 -23.14 1.01
CA ALA A 139 6.55 -23.55 -0.34
C ALA A 139 8.07 -23.44 -0.54
N ALA A 140 8.72 -22.40 -0.01
CA ALA A 140 10.18 -22.25 -0.07
C ALA A 140 10.89 -23.36 0.71
N ALA A 141 10.41 -23.69 1.90
CA ALA A 141 10.98 -24.72 2.76
C ALA A 141 10.98 -26.11 2.10
N ARG A 142 9.91 -26.47 1.36
CA ARG A 142 9.83 -27.72 0.57
C ARG A 142 10.95 -27.87 -0.47
N HIS A 143 11.62 -26.76 -0.80
CA HIS A 143 12.71 -26.71 -1.77
C HIS A 143 14.07 -26.39 -1.14
N GLY A 144 14.17 -26.48 0.20
CA GLY A 144 15.38 -26.18 0.96
C GLY A 144 15.68 -24.68 1.07
N GLY A 145 14.71 -23.85 0.72
CA GLY A 145 14.72 -22.40 0.89
C GLY A 145 14.24 -21.96 2.27
N THR A 146 14.31 -20.66 2.52
CA THR A 146 13.79 -19.96 3.71
C THR A 146 13.68 -18.46 3.44
N TRP A 147 12.94 -17.75 4.28
CA TRP A 147 12.87 -16.30 4.34
C TRP A 147 14.14 -15.69 4.93
N HIS A 148 14.65 -14.63 4.30
CA HIS A 148 15.78 -13.84 4.76
C HIS A 148 15.34 -12.39 4.94
N GLU A 149 14.82 -12.07 6.12
CA GLU A 149 14.43 -10.72 6.50
C GLU A 149 15.65 -9.80 6.63
N HIS A 150 15.56 -8.57 6.12
CA HIS A 150 16.54 -7.51 6.41
C HIS A 150 15.94 -6.27 7.08
N ALA A 151 14.62 -6.06 7.00
CA ALA A 151 13.95 -4.99 7.73
C ALA A 151 12.57 -5.45 8.20
N ARG A 152 12.16 -4.98 9.37
CA ARG A 152 10.83 -5.19 9.94
C ARG A 152 10.43 -3.96 10.74
N PHE A 153 9.13 -3.65 10.73
CA PHE A 153 8.54 -2.66 11.62
C PHE A 153 7.05 -2.96 11.87
N GLU A 154 6.50 -2.36 12.92
CA GLU A 154 5.08 -2.50 13.28
C GLU A 154 4.28 -1.31 12.73
N ARG A 155 3.44 -1.55 11.71
CA ARG A 155 2.63 -0.51 11.06
C ARG A 155 1.39 -0.19 11.89
N PRO A 156 1.04 1.07 12.11
CA PRO A 156 -0.20 1.41 12.81
C PRO A 156 -1.42 1.15 11.93
N VAL A 157 -2.37 0.38 12.45
CA VAL A 157 -3.65 0.06 11.82
C VAL A 157 -4.79 0.20 12.83
N LEU A 158 -6.03 0.11 12.37
CA LEU A 158 -7.20 0.04 13.25
C LEU A 158 -8.11 -1.10 12.79
N TYR A 159 -8.25 -2.10 13.65
CA TYR A 159 -9.24 -3.16 13.49
C TYR A 159 -10.57 -2.75 14.14
N LEU A 160 -11.65 -2.76 13.35
CA LEU A 160 -12.97 -2.27 13.75
C LEU A 160 -13.80 -3.31 14.52
N ASP A 161 -13.39 -4.58 14.52
CA ASP A 161 -14.02 -5.64 15.33
C ASP A 161 -13.59 -5.63 16.80
N GLY A 162 -12.54 -4.86 17.15
CA GLY A 162 -12.08 -4.69 18.54
C GLY A 162 -12.96 -3.81 19.44
N GLY A 163 -14.10 -3.32 18.95
CA GLY A 163 -15.03 -2.43 19.68
C GLY A 163 -14.96 -0.96 19.24
N PRO A 164 -15.68 -0.05 19.93
CA PRO A 164 -15.80 1.35 19.51
C PRO A 164 -14.44 2.06 19.41
N VAL A 165 -14.17 2.68 18.24
CA VAL A 165 -12.88 3.34 17.92
C VAL A 165 -12.42 4.28 19.04
N ASP A 166 -13.31 5.16 19.51
CA ASP A 166 -13.01 6.15 20.55
C ASP A 166 -12.64 5.53 21.91
N ALA A 167 -13.04 4.30 22.19
CA ALA A 167 -12.70 3.59 23.43
C ALA A 167 -11.32 2.94 23.36
N ARG A 168 -10.86 2.59 22.15
CA ARG A 168 -9.56 1.95 21.92
C ARG A 168 -8.43 2.94 21.72
N MET A 169 -8.75 4.18 21.34
CA MET A 169 -7.75 5.24 21.20
C MET A 169 -7.20 5.71 22.55
N PRO A 170 -5.92 6.16 22.61
CA PRO A 170 -5.36 6.73 23.82
C PRO A 170 -6.18 7.94 24.32
N ALA A 171 -6.61 7.90 25.59
CA ALA A 171 -7.51 8.91 26.15
C ALA A 171 -6.96 10.35 26.07
N GLY A 172 -5.64 10.51 26.20
CA GLY A 172 -4.95 11.80 26.05
C GLY A 172 -5.03 12.35 24.61
N VAL A 173 -4.82 11.48 23.61
CA VAL A 173 -4.92 11.85 22.19
C VAL A 173 -6.35 12.25 21.86
N ARG A 174 -7.35 11.47 22.29
CA ARG A 174 -8.77 11.79 22.09
C ARG A 174 -9.14 13.15 22.70
N LYS A 175 -8.79 13.40 23.97
CA LYS A 175 -9.07 14.67 24.65
C LYS A 175 -8.41 15.86 23.93
N ASP A 176 -7.20 15.69 23.41
CA ASP A 176 -6.52 16.72 22.63
C ASP A 176 -7.24 17.01 21.31
N LEU A 177 -7.65 15.97 20.57
CA LEU A 177 -8.39 16.11 19.31
C LEU A 177 -9.76 16.75 19.53
N ASP A 178 -10.50 16.35 20.56
CA ASP A 178 -11.76 16.98 20.96
C ASP A 178 -11.58 18.48 21.24
N ARG A 179 -10.53 18.83 21.98
CA ARG A 179 -10.18 20.23 22.28
C ARG A 179 -9.85 21.01 21.00
N ARG A 180 -9.06 20.43 20.09
CA ARG A 180 -8.71 21.07 18.82
C ARG A 180 -9.93 21.26 17.93
N LEU A 181 -10.83 20.27 17.85
CA LEU A 181 -12.07 20.38 17.09
C LEU A 181 -12.97 21.48 17.64
N ARG A 182 -13.12 21.60 18.96
CA ARG A 182 -13.85 22.72 19.58
C ARG A 182 -13.26 24.08 19.21
N ARG A 183 -11.93 24.23 19.31
CA ARG A 183 -11.25 25.49 18.95
C ARG A 183 -11.27 25.79 17.44
N LEU A 184 -11.40 24.76 16.60
CA LEU A 184 -11.59 24.95 15.17
C LEU A 184 -13.00 25.47 14.89
N ARG A 185 -14.02 24.96 15.59
CA ARG A 185 -15.41 25.45 15.51
C ARG A 185 -15.59 26.89 15.99
N GLU A 186 -14.69 27.40 16.82
CA GLU A 186 -14.64 28.84 17.16
C GLU A 186 -14.24 29.72 15.97
N ARG A 187 -13.74 29.15 14.87
CA ARG A 187 -13.32 29.89 13.67
C ARG A 187 -14.36 29.96 12.55
N GLY A 188 -15.37 29.10 12.59
CA GLY A 188 -16.36 29.00 11.52
C GLY A 188 -17.18 27.71 11.61
N ALA A 189 -18.11 27.54 10.69
CA ALA A 189 -18.89 26.33 10.55
C ALA A 189 -18.00 25.17 10.05
N VAL A 190 -17.82 24.15 10.90
CA VAL A 190 -16.96 22.99 10.59
C VAL A 190 -17.81 21.80 10.16
N GLU A 191 -17.52 21.27 8.98
CA GLU A 191 -18.13 20.06 8.41
C GLU A 191 -17.06 19.00 8.14
N PHE A 192 -17.42 17.73 8.28
CA PHE A 192 -16.63 16.59 7.83
C PHE A 192 -17.34 15.90 6.68
N ARG A 193 -16.65 15.69 5.56
CA ARG A 193 -17.20 15.08 4.35
C ARG A 193 -16.45 13.80 4.01
N LEU A 194 -17.20 12.79 3.57
CA LEU A 194 -16.67 11.63 2.87
C LEU A 194 -17.13 11.71 1.42
N LEU A 195 -16.18 11.82 0.51
CA LEU A 195 -16.43 11.87 -0.93
C LEU A 195 -16.13 10.49 -1.52
N HIS A 196 -17.16 9.84 -2.04
CA HIS A 196 -17.10 8.50 -2.64
C HIS A 196 -18.04 8.41 -3.84
N GLY A 197 -17.80 7.46 -4.74
CA GLY A 197 -18.59 7.28 -5.95
C GLY A 197 -18.54 8.52 -6.85
N ALA A 198 -19.70 9.11 -7.13
CA ALA A 198 -19.79 10.30 -7.97
C ALA A 198 -19.07 11.52 -7.35
N ALA A 199 -19.04 11.63 -6.02
CA ALA A 199 -18.47 12.76 -5.30
C ALA A 199 -16.92 12.74 -5.24
N ALA A 200 -16.29 11.60 -5.47
CA ALA A 200 -14.83 11.49 -5.61
C ALA A 200 -14.40 11.90 -7.05
N ASP A 201 -14.82 13.08 -7.48
CA ASP A 201 -14.63 13.61 -8.83
C ASP A 201 -13.28 14.31 -9.03
N GLU A 202 -13.05 14.84 -10.24
CA GLU A 202 -11.82 15.55 -10.59
C GLU A 202 -11.61 16.80 -9.72
N ALA A 203 -12.68 17.47 -9.30
CA ALA A 203 -12.58 18.62 -8.41
C ALA A 203 -12.08 18.20 -7.02
N ALA A 204 -12.51 17.04 -6.49
CA ALA A 204 -11.96 16.48 -5.26
C ALA A 204 -10.47 16.13 -5.39
N VAL A 205 -10.06 15.55 -6.53
CA VAL A 205 -8.66 15.24 -6.83
C VAL A 205 -7.82 16.51 -6.84
N ASP A 206 -8.22 17.56 -7.58
CA ASP A 206 -7.47 18.81 -7.67
C ASP A 206 -7.42 19.56 -6.32
N ARG A 207 -8.53 19.58 -5.56
CA ARG A 207 -8.53 20.12 -4.19
C ARG A 207 -7.53 19.39 -3.29
N HIS A 208 -7.53 18.05 -3.33
CA HIS A 208 -6.61 17.24 -2.54
C HIS A 208 -5.15 17.55 -2.89
N MET A 209 -4.81 17.55 -4.18
CA MET A 209 -3.47 17.85 -4.67
C MET A 209 -2.99 19.25 -4.25
N ARG A 210 -3.88 20.24 -4.31
CA ARG A 210 -3.58 21.61 -3.85
C ARG A 210 -3.27 21.66 -2.36
N LEU A 211 -4.11 21.03 -1.52
CA LEU A 211 -3.88 20.97 -0.08
C LEU A 211 -2.62 20.18 0.29
N GLU A 212 -2.27 19.15 -0.48
CA GLU A 212 -1.06 18.36 -0.29
C GLU A 212 0.21 19.13 -0.64
N HIS A 213 0.13 19.99 -1.66
CA HIS A 213 1.21 20.88 -2.07
C HIS A 213 1.45 22.05 -1.11
N GLN A 214 0.42 22.58 -0.46
CA GLN A 214 0.56 23.74 0.43
C GLN A 214 1.44 23.49 1.66
N GLY A 215 1.61 22.24 2.08
CA GLY A 215 2.38 21.88 3.27
C GLY A 215 3.88 21.71 3.04
N TRP A 216 4.54 21.12 4.04
CA TRP A 216 5.97 20.80 4.05
C TRP A 216 6.45 20.01 2.82
N LYS A 217 5.56 19.29 2.13
CA LYS A 217 5.89 18.52 0.93
C LYS A 217 6.08 19.40 -0.30
N GLY A 218 5.34 20.51 -0.41
CA GLY A 218 5.59 21.50 -1.45
C GLY A 218 6.94 22.16 -1.23
N GLU A 219 7.23 22.56 0.01
CA GLU A 219 8.52 23.14 0.40
C GLU A 219 9.69 22.18 0.12
N ALA A 220 9.51 20.88 0.37
CA ALA A 220 10.52 19.85 0.11
C ALA A 220 10.58 19.37 -1.36
N GLY A 221 9.70 19.86 -2.24
CA GLY A 221 9.65 19.45 -3.65
C GLY A 221 9.15 18.01 -3.89
N THR A 222 8.52 17.37 -2.89
CA THR A 222 8.06 15.96 -2.94
C THR A 222 6.55 15.82 -3.07
N SER A 223 5.83 16.93 -3.20
CA SER A 223 4.38 16.92 -3.38
C SER A 223 3.96 16.39 -4.75
N LEU A 224 2.68 16.05 -4.88
CA LEU A 224 2.08 15.62 -6.14
C LEU A 224 2.11 16.71 -7.23
N LEU A 225 2.06 17.98 -6.86
CA LEU A 225 2.14 19.11 -7.80
C LEU A 225 3.57 19.61 -8.04
N SER A 226 4.58 19.01 -7.38
CA SER A 226 5.98 19.39 -7.59
C SER A 226 6.54 18.90 -8.93
N CYS A 227 5.87 17.96 -9.60
CA CYS A 227 6.28 17.40 -10.88
C CYS A 227 5.07 16.96 -11.72
N ASP A 228 5.03 17.35 -13.00
CA ASP A 228 3.91 17.02 -13.90
C ASP A 228 3.65 15.52 -14.01
N ARG A 229 4.71 14.70 -13.95
CA ARG A 229 4.59 13.23 -13.98
C ARG A 229 3.91 12.70 -12.71
N GLN A 230 4.19 13.29 -11.55
CA GLN A 230 3.52 12.94 -10.29
C GLN A 230 2.04 13.32 -10.33
N ALA A 231 1.75 14.49 -10.89
CA ALA A 231 0.39 14.97 -11.06
C ALA A 231 -0.42 14.07 -12.00
N ALA A 232 0.16 13.71 -13.16
CA ALA A 232 -0.46 12.82 -14.13
C ALA A 232 -0.67 11.41 -13.54
N PHE A 233 0.32 10.87 -12.83
CA PHE A 233 0.21 9.62 -12.08
C PHE A 233 -1.01 9.62 -11.16
N PHE A 234 -1.12 10.64 -10.30
CA PHE A 234 -2.17 10.68 -9.28
C PHE A 234 -3.56 10.85 -9.88
N ARG A 235 -3.71 11.73 -10.87
CA ARG A 235 -5.00 11.92 -11.58
C ARG A 235 -5.45 10.63 -12.26
N GLU A 236 -4.56 9.95 -12.99
CA GLU A 236 -4.90 8.69 -13.64
C GLU A 236 -5.23 7.60 -12.61
N MET A 237 -4.44 7.47 -11.55
CA MET A 237 -4.70 6.53 -10.45
C MET A 237 -6.07 6.76 -9.81
N CYS A 238 -6.40 8.02 -9.47
CA CYS A 238 -7.69 8.36 -8.89
C CYS A 238 -8.85 8.05 -9.84
N ALA A 239 -8.73 8.39 -11.13
CA ALA A 239 -9.74 8.09 -12.13
C ALA A 239 -9.99 6.58 -12.26
N ARG A 240 -8.92 5.77 -12.23
CA ARG A 240 -9.02 4.30 -12.31
C ARG A 240 -9.66 3.69 -11.07
N PHE A 241 -9.26 4.11 -9.86
CA PHE A 241 -9.92 3.64 -8.63
C PHE A 241 -11.36 4.13 -8.50
N ARG A 242 -11.68 5.33 -8.98
CA ARG A 242 -13.05 5.85 -9.05
C ARG A 242 -13.92 5.00 -9.96
N ALA A 243 -13.41 4.59 -11.12
CA ALA A 243 -14.14 3.76 -12.08
C ALA A 243 -14.58 2.41 -11.50
N ILE A 244 -13.85 1.88 -10.51
CA ILE A 244 -14.21 0.66 -9.80
C ILE A 244 -14.91 0.90 -8.44
N GLY A 245 -15.21 2.15 -8.10
CA GLY A 245 -15.88 2.53 -6.86
C GLY A 245 -15.01 2.42 -5.61
N ALA A 246 -13.69 2.44 -5.74
CA ALA A 246 -12.75 2.28 -4.63
C ALA A 246 -12.16 3.61 -4.14
N MET A 247 -12.21 4.69 -4.91
CA MET A 247 -11.62 5.97 -4.52
C MET A 247 -12.46 6.69 -3.45
N VAL A 248 -11.81 7.06 -2.34
CA VAL A 248 -12.42 7.78 -1.21
C VAL A 248 -11.58 8.99 -0.85
N PHE A 249 -12.21 10.15 -0.72
CA PHE A 249 -11.60 11.29 -0.02
C PHE A 249 -12.33 11.56 1.29
N SER A 250 -11.60 11.99 2.31
CA SER A 250 -12.19 12.63 3.48
C SER A 250 -11.73 14.07 3.56
N GLU A 251 -12.64 14.99 3.88
CA GLU A 251 -12.34 16.42 3.98
C GLU A 251 -12.84 17.01 5.31
N ILE A 252 -12.06 17.93 5.88
CA ILE A 252 -12.57 18.91 6.86
C ILE A 252 -12.78 20.22 6.13
N VAL A 253 -13.98 20.77 6.29
CA VAL A 253 -14.41 22.00 5.64
C VAL A 253 -14.73 23.05 6.70
N VAL A 254 -14.28 24.29 6.49
CA VAL A 254 -14.58 25.45 7.35
C VAL A 254 -15.17 26.55 6.48
N ASP A 255 -16.39 26.98 6.79
CA ASP A 255 -17.12 28.02 6.05
C ASP A 255 -17.17 27.77 4.54
N GLY A 256 -17.33 26.50 4.15
CA GLY A 256 -17.42 26.06 2.76
C GLY A 256 -16.08 25.66 2.11
N GLU A 257 -14.95 26.02 2.71
CA GLU A 257 -13.61 25.75 2.18
C GLU A 257 -12.97 24.50 2.81
N ALA A 258 -12.48 23.57 1.98
CA ALA A 258 -11.75 22.40 2.45
C ALA A 258 -10.37 22.79 2.95
N ILE A 259 -10.09 22.54 4.24
CA ILE A 259 -8.82 22.88 4.90
C ILE A 259 -7.92 21.66 5.12
N ALA A 260 -8.46 20.45 4.99
CA ALA A 260 -7.71 19.21 5.02
C ALA A 260 -8.39 18.17 4.14
N SER A 261 -7.59 17.32 3.53
CA SER A 261 -8.06 16.22 2.70
C SER A 261 -7.14 15.01 2.84
N THR A 262 -7.71 13.81 2.92
CA THR A 262 -6.96 12.56 2.70
C THR A 262 -7.53 11.80 1.52
N SER A 263 -6.66 11.15 0.76
CA SER A 263 -7.00 10.26 -0.35
C SER A 263 -6.80 8.82 0.10
N ASN A 264 -7.79 7.96 -0.15
CA ASN A 264 -7.84 6.58 0.36
C ASN A 264 -8.42 5.64 -0.70
N MET A 265 -8.14 4.34 -0.59
CA MET A 265 -8.68 3.30 -1.45
C MET A 265 -9.43 2.26 -0.61
N LEU A 266 -10.72 2.09 -0.89
CA LEU A 266 -11.58 1.08 -0.28
C LEU A 266 -11.54 -0.20 -1.13
N LEU A 267 -10.88 -1.24 -0.62
CA LEU A 267 -10.72 -2.54 -1.30
C LEU A 267 -11.08 -3.65 -0.32
N GLY A 268 -11.99 -4.54 -0.73
CA GLY A 268 -12.53 -5.57 0.15
C GLY A 268 -13.16 -4.98 1.41
N ASP A 269 -12.63 -5.37 2.55
CA ASP A 269 -13.03 -4.91 3.89
C ASP A 269 -12.04 -3.90 4.50
N THR A 270 -11.13 -3.34 3.70
CA THR A 270 -10.07 -2.46 4.19
C THR A 270 -10.10 -1.10 3.49
N LEU A 271 -10.01 -0.03 4.28
CA LEU A 271 -9.72 1.31 3.78
C LEU A 271 -8.23 1.58 3.92
N HIS A 272 -7.54 1.75 2.79
CA HIS A 272 -6.10 2.03 2.74
C HIS A 272 -5.85 3.53 2.60
N ALA A 273 -5.17 4.13 3.57
CA ALA A 273 -4.73 5.52 3.45
C ALA A 273 -3.60 5.66 2.42
N PHE A 274 -3.53 6.80 1.76
CA PHE A 274 -2.50 7.03 0.75
C PHE A 274 -1.76 8.35 0.93
N LYS A 275 -2.46 9.47 0.74
CA LYS A 275 -1.88 10.81 0.87
C LYS A 275 -2.80 11.69 1.69
N SER A 276 -2.19 12.62 2.41
CA SER A 276 -2.84 13.64 3.20
C SER A 276 -2.26 15.00 2.85
N GLY A 277 -3.13 16.00 2.88
CA GLY A 277 -2.83 17.41 2.62
C GLY A 277 -3.71 18.30 3.49
N TRP A 278 -3.20 19.47 3.86
CA TRP A 278 -3.93 20.42 4.71
C TRP A 278 -3.31 21.82 4.62
N ASP A 279 -4.14 22.83 4.88
CA ASP A 279 -3.77 24.25 4.80
C ASP A 279 -2.92 24.68 6.02
N PRO A 280 -1.65 25.11 5.81
CA PRO A 280 -0.76 25.64 6.84
C PRO A 280 -1.37 26.70 7.77
N ALA A 281 -2.31 27.52 7.29
CA ALA A 281 -2.98 28.55 8.09
C ALA A 281 -3.74 27.95 9.29
N PHE A 282 -4.16 26.69 9.20
CA PHE A 282 -4.88 25.96 10.24
C PHE A 282 -3.97 25.05 11.09
N ARG A 283 -2.63 25.12 10.93
CA ARG A 283 -1.66 24.24 11.61
C ARG A 283 -1.89 24.08 13.11
N ARG A 284 -2.27 25.15 13.83
CA ARG A 284 -2.52 25.13 15.28
C ARG A 284 -3.64 24.16 15.70
N TYR A 285 -4.52 23.78 14.79
CA TYR A 285 -5.64 22.85 15.01
C TYR A 285 -5.31 21.40 14.67
N SER A 286 -4.11 21.12 14.12
CA SER A 286 -3.72 19.80 13.64
C SER A 286 -4.75 19.18 12.68
N PRO A 287 -5.14 19.87 11.59
CA PRO A 287 -6.26 19.47 10.75
C PRO A 287 -6.06 18.09 10.10
N GLY A 288 -4.81 17.70 9.77
CA GLY A 288 -4.52 16.33 9.33
C GLY A 288 -4.89 15.25 10.36
N ARG A 289 -4.55 15.44 11.64
CA ARG A 289 -4.91 14.48 12.71
C ARG A 289 -6.41 14.47 12.96
N LEU A 290 -7.06 15.63 12.91
CA LEU A 290 -8.51 15.73 13.04
C LEU A 290 -9.21 14.99 11.90
N ASN A 291 -8.72 15.13 10.66
CA ASN A 291 -9.34 14.52 9.49
C ASN A 291 -9.30 12.99 9.57
N GLU A 292 -8.14 12.43 9.94
CA GLU A 292 -7.97 10.99 10.13
C GLU A 292 -8.82 10.45 11.28
N TRP A 293 -8.88 11.19 12.40
CA TRP A 293 -9.72 10.82 13.53
C TRP A 293 -11.21 10.81 13.19
N LEU A 294 -11.69 11.83 12.48
CA LEU A 294 -13.08 11.90 12.03
C LEU A 294 -13.39 10.81 10.98
N LEU A 295 -12.44 10.52 10.09
CA LEU A 295 -12.53 9.42 9.14
C LEU A 295 -12.74 8.08 9.85
N VAL A 296 -11.83 7.69 10.76
CA VAL A 296 -11.92 6.39 11.43
C VAL A 296 -13.19 6.25 12.27
N ARG A 297 -13.70 7.34 12.86
CA ARG A 297 -14.98 7.35 13.59
C ARG A 297 -16.19 7.18 12.69
N ALA A 298 -16.13 7.67 11.46
CA ALA A 298 -17.21 7.57 10.49
C ALA A 298 -17.31 6.19 9.82
N LEU A 299 -16.23 5.40 9.80
CA LEU A 299 -16.18 4.12 9.07
C LEU A 299 -17.29 3.14 9.45
N PRO A 300 -17.55 2.82 10.74
CA PRO A 300 -18.54 1.78 11.08
C PRO A 300 -19.96 2.14 10.64
N ALA A 301 -20.30 3.43 10.64
CA ALA A 301 -21.61 3.91 10.22
C ALA A 301 -21.72 4.06 8.69
N THR A 302 -20.62 4.42 8.02
CA THR A 302 -20.60 4.68 6.57
C THR A 302 -20.47 3.39 5.77
N TRP A 303 -19.59 2.48 6.20
CA TRP A 303 -19.28 1.23 5.53
C TRP A 303 -19.18 0.09 6.56
N PRO A 304 -20.32 -0.52 6.95
CA PRO A 304 -20.34 -1.60 7.94
C PRO A 304 -19.52 -2.84 7.56
N GLN A 305 -19.21 -3.01 6.27
CA GLN A 305 -18.36 -4.09 5.77
C GLN A 305 -16.87 -3.87 6.01
N VAL A 306 -16.45 -2.63 6.31
CA VAL A 306 -15.03 -2.33 6.58
C VAL A 306 -14.67 -2.89 7.95
N ARG A 307 -13.58 -3.64 7.98
CA ARG A 307 -13.00 -4.27 9.17
C ARG A 307 -11.67 -3.67 9.56
N CYS A 308 -10.96 -3.05 8.62
CA CYS A 308 -9.64 -2.49 8.85
C CYS A 308 -9.50 -1.09 8.22
N PHE A 309 -8.85 -0.19 8.95
CA PHE A 309 -8.21 0.99 8.38
C PHE A 309 -6.69 0.81 8.45
N ASP A 310 -6.06 0.67 7.28
CA ASP A 310 -4.62 0.54 7.16
C ASP A 310 -4.02 1.92 6.82
N SER A 311 -3.25 2.49 7.74
CA SER A 311 -2.66 3.82 7.57
C SER A 311 -1.63 3.90 6.45
N MET A 312 -1.12 2.75 6.01
CA MET A 312 0.03 2.64 5.10
C MET A 312 1.27 3.44 5.55
N SER A 313 1.34 3.90 6.81
CA SER A 313 2.44 4.73 7.31
C SER A 313 3.62 3.90 7.81
N GLY A 314 4.73 4.57 8.13
CA GLY A 314 5.81 3.96 8.91
C GLY A 314 5.40 3.73 10.37
N GLU A 315 6.33 3.13 11.13
CA GLU A 315 6.17 2.78 12.55
C GLU A 315 6.02 3.98 13.49
N HIS A 316 6.59 5.12 13.10
CA HIS A 316 6.62 6.33 13.90
C HIS A 316 5.72 7.42 13.31
N GLY A 317 5.40 8.43 14.13
CA GLY A 317 4.64 9.60 13.73
C GLY A 317 3.19 9.59 14.20
N TYR A 318 2.39 10.53 13.69
CA TYR A 318 1.09 10.82 14.29
C TYR A 318 0.08 9.67 14.16
N MET A 319 0.17 8.83 13.12
CA MET A 319 -0.70 7.65 12.98
C MET A 319 -0.39 6.59 14.04
N ALA A 320 0.87 6.43 14.44
CA ALA A 320 1.26 5.53 15.52
C ALA A 320 0.74 5.99 16.89
N GLU A 321 0.66 7.30 17.11
CA GLU A 321 0.01 7.86 18.30
C GLU A 321 -1.52 7.74 18.26
N LEU A 322 -2.11 7.81 17.06
CA LEU A 322 -3.56 7.84 16.85
C LEU A 322 -4.18 6.45 16.94
N LEU A 323 -3.62 5.49 16.21
CA LEU A 323 -4.20 4.17 16.01
C LEU A 323 -3.68 3.18 17.06
N PRO A 324 -4.54 2.31 17.61
CA PRO A 324 -4.16 1.42 18.70
C PRO A 324 -3.52 0.10 18.25
N ASP A 325 -3.82 -0.37 17.03
CA ASP A 325 -3.40 -1.69 16.56
C ASP A 325 -2.12 -1.64 15.73
N ARG A 326 -1.45 -2.79 15.62
CA ARG A 326 -0.20 -2.94 14.89
C ARG A 326 -0.27 -4.12 13.94
N GLU A 327 0.21 -3.90 12.71
CA GLU A 327 0.40 -4.93 11.69
C GLU A 327 1.90 -5.08 11.40
N PRO A 328 2.51 -6.24 11.69
CA PRO A 328 3.91 -6.48 11.40
C PRO A 328 4.13 -6.54 9.88
N VAL A 329 5.07 -5.72 9.39
CA VAL A 329 5.49 -5.75 7.99
C VAL A 329 6.99 -5.95 7.88
N ALA A 330 7.42 -6.70 6.87
CA ALA A 330 8.83 -7.02 6.66
C ALA A 330 9.28 -6.92 5.21
N SER A 331 10.56 -6.60 5.03
CA SER A 331 11.26 -6.65 3.75
C SER A 331 12.34 -7.72 3.78
N GLY A 332 12.47 -8.45 2.68
CA GLY A 332 13.38 -9.57 2.59
C GLY A 332 13.25 -10.38 1.31
N ALA A 333 13.88 -11.54 1.30
CA ALA A 333 13.81 -12.48 0.18
C ALA A 333 13.64 -13.92 0.63
N PHE A 334 12.75 -14.66 -0.05
CA PHE A 334 12.74 -16.11 -0.01
C PHE A 334 13.86 -16.64 -0.90
N SER A 335 14.70 -17.51 -0.33
CA SER A 335 15.63 -18.33 -1.11
C SER A 335 14.90 -19.50 -1.76
N LEU A 336 15.25 -19.87 -2.99
CA LEU A 336 14.55 -20.91 -3.76
C LEU A 336 15.33 -22.25 -3.87
N SER A 337 16.45 -22.36 -3.16
CA SER A 337 17.28 -23.57 -3.12
C SER A 337 18.21 -23.55 -1.91
N ARG A 338 18.82 -24.69 -1.58
CA ARG A 338 19.83 -24.80 -0.51
C ARG A 338 21.05 -23.93 -0.76
N SER A 339 21.55 -23.88 -2.00
CA SER A 339 22.69 -23.03 -2.35
C SER A 339 22.36 -21.54 -2.22
N ALA A 340 21.17 -21.15 -2.70
CA ALA A 340 20.68 -19.78 -2.53
C ALA A 340 20.52 -19.40 -1.06
N ARG A 341 20.04 -20.34 -0.23
CA ARG A 341 19.93 -20.16 1.22
C ARG A 341 21.28 -19.87 1.86
N LEU A 342 22.30 -20.66 1.53
CA LEU A 342 23.65 -20.47 2.08
C LEU A 342 24.24 -19.11 1.68
N ALA A 343 24.10 -18.72 0.42
CA ALA A 343 24.59 -17.43 -0.07
C ALA A 343 23.88 -16.24 0.59
N LEU A 344 22.54 -16.26 0.70
CA LEU A 344 21.78 -15.21 1.38
C LEU A 344 22.07 -15.15 2.88
N HIS A 345 22.32 -16.31 3.51
CA HIS A 345 22.73 -16.36 4.90
C HIS A 345 24.13 -15.75 5.11
N ALA A 346 25.09 -16.07 4.23
CA ALA A 346 26.44 -15.50 4.30
C ALA A 346 26.43 -13.96 4.13
N ALA A 347 25.56 -13.44 3.26
CA ALA A 347 25.41 -12.00 3.03
C ALA A 347 24.98 -11.22 4.27
N ARG A 348 24.42 -11.87 5.31
CA ARG A 348 24.06 -11.20 6.58
C ARG A 348 25.26 -10.50 7.21
N ALA A 349 26.46 -11.03 7.03
CA ALA A 349 27.70 -10.43 7.52
C ALA A 349 27.99 -9.04 6.93
N TRP A 350 27.47 -8.73 5.74
CA TRP A 350 27.71 -7.47 5.03
C TRP A 350 26.64 -6.40 5.27
N ARG A 351 25.55 -6.75 5.99
CA ARG A 351 24.43 -5.83 6.24
C ARG A 351 24.83 -4.51 6.91
N PRO A 352 25.75 -4.47 7.89
CA PRO A 352 26.15 -3.18 8.48
C PRO A 352 26.73 -2.22 7.44
N LEU A 353 27.50 -2.73 6.47
CA LEU A 353 28.02 -1.95 5.35
C LEU A 353 26.90 -1.56 4.37
N ALA A 354 26.00 -2.50 4.06
CA ALA A 354 24.86 -2.25 3.20
C ALA A 354 23.97 -1.10 3.72
N TRP A 355 23.72 -1.06 5.02
CA TRP A 355 22.92 0.01 5.64
C TRP A 355 23.62 1.37 5.63
N ARG A 356 24.94 1.40 5.82
CA ARG A 356 25.70 2.66 5.71
C ARG A 356 25.63 3.23 4.31
N LEU A 357 25.84 2.40 3.29
CA LEU A 357 25.84 2.81 1.89
C LEU A 357 24.44 3.08 1.31
N ALA A 358 23.37 2.62 1.96
CA ALA A 358 22.00 2.89 1.54
C ALA A 358 21.39 4.14 2.21
N ALA A 359 22.06 4.70 3.20
CA ALA A 359 21.66 5.93 3.89
C ALA A 359 22.29 7.19 3.28
N ASP A 360 23.30 7.01 2.43
CA ASP A 360 23.91 8.01 1.55
C ASP A 360 23.21 7.98 0.17
#